data_AF-A0AAV8VGT5-F1
#
_entry.id   AF-A0AAV8VGT5-F1
#
_cell.length_a   1.000
_cell.length_b   1.000
_cell.length_c   1.000
_cell.angle_alpha   90.00
_cell.angle_beta   90.00
_cell.angle_gamma   90.00
#
_symmetry.space_group_name_H-M   'P 1'
#
loop_
_entity.id
_entity.type
_entity.pdbx_description
1 polymer ?
#
loop_
_entity_poly.entity_id
_entity_poly.type
_entity_poly.pdbx_seq_one_letter_code
_entity_poly.pdbx_strand_id
1 'polypeptide(L)'
;MNEGNVILSVFVDLKRAFETLDRNILIKKLERYGVKSSALRKIKYLGVVLDPSLTFCHHVDYLCKKIGKKVGFFYRISGVLSRNTKLLIYTTIILPHFTYCSSLLIACNKEDICRLQILQNKCMRIILKCNRFTHVDHMLKELKWLTVEQCIHQANLVLIYNIIKETLPAYFKNNLTRRADMHSYDVRSKENYNIEF
;
A
#
# COMPACT_ATOMS: atom_id res chain seq x y z
N MET A 1 -19.48 -7.49 -10.28
CA MET A 1 -19.42 -7.04 -8.88
C MET A 1 -18.80 -8.16 -8.04
N ASN A 2 -17.47 -8.22 -7.92
CA ASN A 2 -16.75 -9.22 -7.10
C ASN A 2 -15.36 -8.74 -6.62
N GLU A 3 -14.94 -7.52 -6.97
CA GLU A 3 -13.59 -7.01 -6.67
C GLU A 3 -13.35 -6.79 -5.17
N GLY A 4 -14.41 -6.46 -4.41
CA GLY A 4 -14.32 -6.26 -2.96
C GLY A 4 -13.96 -7.53 -2.19
N ASN A 5 -14.45 -8.70 -2.61
CA ASN A 5 -14.20 -9.97 -1.92
C ASN A 5 -12.77 -10.49 -2.11
N VAL A 6 -12.16 -10.22 -3.26
CA VAL A 6 -10.78 -10.66 -3.56
C VAL A 6 -9.75 -9.76 -2.88
N ILE A 7 -10.04 -8.46 -2.77
CA ILE A 7 -9.22 -7.55 -1.99
C ILE A 7 -9.29 -7.94 -0.50
N LEU A 8 -10.49 -8.18 0.03
CA LEU A 8 -10.66 -8.70 1.38
C LEU A 8 -9.91 -10.02 1.59
N SER A 9 -9.85 -10.93 0.61
CA SER A 9 -9.15 -12.21 0.74
C SER A 9 -7.63 -12.08 0.79
N VAL A 10 -7.03 -11.22 -0.05
CA VAL A 10 -5.58 -10.93 0.02
C VAL A 10 -5.23 -10.24 1.35
N PHE A 11 -6.14 -9.43 1.88
CA PHE A 11 -5.98 -8.80 3.18
C PHE A 11 -6.15 -9.74 4.35
N VAL A 12 -7.14 -10.65 4.29
CA VAL A 12 -7.32 -11.72 5.26
C VAL A 12 -6.10 -12.63 5.24
N ASP A 13 -5.47 -12.87 4.09
CA ASP A 13 -4.28 -13.72 4.00
C ASP A 13 -2.99 -13.00 4.42
N LEU A 14 -2.81 -11.70 4.14
CA LEU A 14 -1.72 -10.94 4.74
C LEU A 14 -1.92 -10.79 6.26
N LYS A 15 -3.13 -10.50 6.70
CA LYS A 15 -3.51 -10.48 8.11
C LYS A 15 -3.31 -11.86 8.75
N ARG A 16 -3.72 -12.96 8.10
CA ARG A 16 -3.47 -14.35 8.52
C ARG A 16 -1.99 -14.69 8.48
N ALA A 17 -1.21 -14.24 7.51
CA ALA A 17 0.24 -14.45 7.43
C ALA A 17 0.97 -13.71 8.56
N PHE A 18 0.46 -12.54 8.97
CA PHE A 18 0.94 -11.82 10.15
C PHE A 18 0.33 -12.33 11.48
N GLU A 19 -0.83 -13.00 11.46
CA GLU A 19 -1.45 -13.66 12.62
C GLU A 19 -0.96 -15.10 12.84
N THR A 20 -0.48 -15.79 11.80
CA THR A 20 0.18 -17.12 11.85
C THR A 20 1.60 -17.02 12.37
N LEU A 21 2.19 -15.82 12.35
CA LEU A 21 3.22 -15.48 13.32
C LEU A 21 2.56 -15.40 14.70
N ASP A 22 2.54 -16.53 15.41
CA ASP A 22 2.00 -16.60 16.77
C ASP A 22 2.61 -15.45 17.59
N ARG A 23 1.78 -14.46 17.89
CA ARG A 23 2.17 -13.21 18.54
C ARG A 23 2.88 -13.49 19.85
N ASN A 24 2.45 -14.53 20.58
CA ASN A 24 3.09 -14.91 21.82
C ASN A 24 4.50 -15.45 21.58
N ILE A 25 4.72 -16.20 20.48
CA ILE A 25 6.05 -16.71 20.11
C ILE A 25 6.94 -15.57 19.61
N LEU A 26 6.42 -14.65 18.80
CA LEU A 26 7.17 -13.50 18.29
C LEU A 26 7.55 -12.53 19.44
N ILE A 27 6.59 -12.21 20.31
CA ILE A 27 6.81 -11.38 21.50
C ILE A 27 7.80 -12.07 22.44
N LYS A 28 7.63 -13.35 22.75
CA LYS A 28 8.59 -14.12 23.58
C LYS A 28 9.98 -14.18 22.95
N LYS A 29 10.10 -14.35 21.63
CA LYS A 29 11.39 -14.32 20.93
C LYS A 29 12.02 -12.92 21.02
N LEU A 30 11.26 -11.86 20.76
CA LEU A 30 11.74 -10.49 20.81
C LEU A 30 12.13 -10.05 22.24
N GLU A 31 11.35 -10.46 23.25
CA GLU A 31 11.69 -10.28 24.66
C GLU A 31 12.96 -11.06 25.05
N ARG A 32 13.14 -12.28 24.53
CA ARG A 32 14.37 -13.06 24.69
C ARG A 32 15.58 -12.41 24.01
N TYR A 33 15.37 -11.63 22.95
CA TYR A 33 16.40 -10.78 22.32
C TYR A 33 16.54 -9.39 22.99
N GLY A 34 15.86 -9.14 24.12
CA GLY A 34 16.00 -7.91 24.91
C GLY A 34 15.11 -6.74 24.47
N VAL A 35 14.13 -6.97 23.60
CA VAL A 35 13.21 -5.92 23.12
C VAL A 35 12.04 -5.74 24.11
N LYS A 36 11.92 -4.55 24.71
CA LYS A 36 10.89 -4.21 25.71
C LYS A 36 9.46 -4.20 25.12
N SER A 37 8.48 -4.63 25.91
CA SER A 37 7.05 -4.74 25.55
C SER A 37 6.41 -3.45 25.00
N SER A 38 6.90 -2.28 25.39
CA SER A 38 6.47 -0.99 24.85
C SER A 38 6.82 -0.79 23.37
N ALA A 39 7.89 -1.43 22.87
CA ALA A 39 8.30 -1.41 21.47
C ALA A 39 7.46 -2.35 20.59
N LEU A 40 6.73 -3.29 21.19
CA LEU A 40 5.90 -4.28 20.48
C LEU A 40 4.57 -3.68 20.01
N ARG A 41 4.19 -2.49 20.51
CA ARG A 41 3.01 -1.74 20.02
C ARG A 41 3.20 -1.15 18.63
N LYS A 42 4.44 -0.99 18.16
CA LYS A 42 4.77 -0.43 16.83
C LYS A 42 6.05 -1.05 16.31
N ILE A 43 5.92 -2.04 15.44
CA ILE A 43 7.08 -2.75 14.87
C ILE A 43 7.32 -2.23 13.47
N LYS A 44 8.55 -1.81 13.17
CA LYS A 44 8.94 -1.48 11.80
C LYS A 44 9.51 -2.73 11.13
N TYR A 45 8.83 -3.24 10.12
CA TYR A 45 9.27 -4.41 9.36
C TYR A 45 9.42 -4.05 7.88
N LEU A 46 10.62 -4.27 7.32
CA LEU A 46 10.99 -3.95 5.93
C LEU A 46 10.74 -2.49 5.49
N GLY A 47 10.47 -1.56 6.41
CA GLY A 47 10.13 -0.17 6.09
C GLY A 47 8.66 0.18 6.27
N VAL A 48 7.80 -0.80 6.52
CA VAL A 48 6.39 -0.66 6.91
C VAL A 48 6.28 -0.60 8.43
N VAL A 49 5.40 0.28 8.93
CA VAL A 49 5.12 0.39 10.37
C VAL A 49 3.86 -0.41 10.66
N LEU A 50 4.01 -1.51 11.40
CA LEU A 50 2.93 -2.40 11.76
C LEU A 50 2.35 -1.99 13.10
N ASP A 51 1.03 -1.90 13.12
CA ASP A 51 0.19 -1.65 14.28
C ASP A 51 -0.55 -2.96 14.65
N PRO A 52 -0.80 -3.27 15.93
CA PRO A 52 -1.48 -4.50 16.36
C PRO A 52 -2.88 -4.70 15.75
N SER A 53 -3.59 -3.62 15.45
CA SER A 53 -4.89 -3.59 14.77
C SER A 53 -4.79 -3.64 13.25
N LEU A 54 -3.58 -3.59 12.66
CA LEU A 54 -3.33 -3.56 11.21
C LEU A 54 -4.14 -2.50 10.45
N THR A 55 -4.49 -1.40 11.13
CA THR A 55 -5.18 -0.24 10.54
C THR A 55 -4.26 0.64 9.69
N PHE A 56 -2.94 0.47 9.83
CA PHE A 56 -1.89 1.21 9.11
C PHE A 56 -1.93 2.74 9.23
N CYS A 57 -2.79 3.33 10.07
CA CYS A 57 -2.86 4.78 10.30
C CYS A 57 -1.51 5.36 10.71
N HIS A 58 -0.80 4.69 11.63
CA HIS A 58 0.55 5.08 12.03
C HIS A 58 1.59 4.98 10.90
N HIS A 59 1.39 4.05 9.97
CA HIS A 59 2.23 3.95 8.78
C HIS A 59 1.99 5.13 7.84
N VAL A 60 0.72 5.50 7.61
CA VAL A 60 0.36 6.66 6.78
C VAL A 60 0.88 7.95 7.39
N ASP A 61 0.80 8.12 8.71
CA ASP A 61 1.41 9.27 9.41
C ASP A 61 2.92 9.36 9.16
N TYR A 62 3.60 8.22 9.28
CA TYR A 62 5.03 8.12 9.02
C TYR A 62 5.37 8.44 7.56
N LEU A 63 4.62 7.91 6.60
CA LEU A 63 4.78 8.20 5.18
C LEU A 63 4.52 9.68 4.89
N CYS A 64 3.43 10.25 5.40
CA CYS A 64 3.08 11.65 5.23
C CYS A 64 4.20 12.57 5.73
N LYS A 65 4.78 12.29 6.89
CA LYS A 65 5.93 13.05 7.43
C LYS A 65 7.17 12.88 6.55
N LYS A 66 7.45 11.66 6.10
CA LYS A 66 8.64 11.35 5.28
C LYS A 66 8.57 11.97 3.89
N ILE A 67 7.40 11.94 3.26
CA ILE A 67 7.12 12.55 1.95
C ILE A 67 7.07 14.07 2.11
N GLY A 68 6.36 14.59 3.12
CA GLY A 68 6.21 16.02 3.36
C GLY A 68 7.54 16.76 3.45
N LYS A 69 8.55 16.20 4.12
CA LYS A 69 9.91 16.77 4.16
C LYS A 69 10.54 16.87 2.77
N LYS A 70 10.38 15.84 1.93
CA LYS A 70 10.90 15.83 0.55
C LYS A 70 10.16 16.81 -0.34
N VAL A 71 8.83 16.91 -0.19
CA VAL A 71 8.01 17.90 -0.92
C VAL A 71 8.42 19.32 -0.54
N GLY A 72 8.67 19.59 0.74
CA GLY A 72 9.16 20.90 1.19
C GLY A 72 10.55 21.25 0.64
N PHE A 73 11.47 20.27 0.61
CA PHE A 73 12.75 20.45 -0.08
C PHE A 73 12.58 20.69 -1.58
N PHE A 74 11.76 19.87 -2.24
CA PHE A 74 11.46 19.96 -3.66
C PHE A 74 10.87 21.32 -4.03
N TYR A 75 9.95 21.85 -3.22
CA TYR A 75 9.38 23.18 -3.42
C TYR A 75 10.45 24.27 -3.45
N ARG A 76 11.38 24.26 -2.48
CA ARG A 76 12.45 25.27 -2.38
C ARG A 76 13.36 25.29 -3.60
N ILE A 77 13.74 24.12 -4.11
CA ILE A 77 14.61 24.02 -5.29
C ILE A 77 13.84 24.18 -6.60
N SER A 78 12.52 24.04 -6.59
CA SER A 78 11.70 24.03 -7.82
C SER A 78 11.73 25.34 -8.63
N GLY A 79 12.16 26.46 -8.03
CA GLY A 79 12.26 27.75 -8.71
C GLY A 79 13.25 27.74 -9.87
N VAL A 80 14.37 27.03 -9.71
CA VAL A 80 15.48 27.00 -10.67
C VAL A 80 15.43 25.81 -11.65
N LEU A 81 14.51 24.87 -11.44
CA LEU A 81 14.48 23.61 -12.19
C LEU A 81 13.56 23.68 -13.42
N SER A 82 14.00 23.04 -14.50
CA SER A 82 13.17 22.79 -15.68
C SER A 82 12.01 21.81 -15.36
N ARG A 83 10.94 21.84 -16.16
CA ARG A 83 9.78 20.93 -15.97
C ARG A 83 10.19 19.46 -16.01
N ASN A 84 11.10 19.08 -16.91
CA ASN A 84 11.57 17.71 -17.04
C ASN A 84 12.40 17.27 -15.82
N THR A 85 13.26 18.15 -15.30
CA THR A 85 14.03 17.86 -14.08
C THR A 85 13.11 17.71 -12.86
N LYS A 86 12.05 18.52 -12.78
CA LYS A 86 11.03 18.37 -11.72
C LYS A 86 10.31 17.03 -11.78
N LEU A 87 9.91 16.60 -12.99
CA LEU A 87 9.31 15.29 -13.20
C LEU A 87 10.27 14.17 -12.80
N LEU A 88 11.53 14.26 -13.21
CA LEU A 88 12.56 13.28 -12.86
C LEU A 88 12.77 13.17 -11.35
N ILE A 89 12.85 14.30 -10.64
CA ILE A 89 12.98 14.31 -9.18
C ILE A 89 11.75 13.67 -8.54
N TYR A 90 10.55 13.99 -9.02
CA TYR A 90 9.35 13.37 -8.49
C TYR A 90 9.36 11.84 -8.68
N THR A 91 9.63 11.36 -9.90
CA THR A 91 9.59 9.92 -10.22
C THR A 91 10.66 9.13 -9.48
N THR A 92 11.83 9.72 -9.23
CA THR A 92 12.96 9.02 -8.59
C THR A 92 12.94 9.10 -7.06
N ILE A 93 12.49 10.22 -6.49
CA ILE A 93 12.64 10.49 -5.04
C ILE A 93 11.29 10.39 -4.29
N ILE A 94 10.19 10.81 -4.91
CA ILE A 94 8.90 10.94 -4.24
C ILE A 94 7.98 9.77 -4.57
N LEU A 95 7.82 9.46 -5.86
CA LEU A 95 6.93 8.39 -6.35
C LEU A 95 7.18 7.03 -5.69
N PRO A 96 8.44 6.58 -5.44
CA PRO A 96 8.68 5.28 -4.80
C PRO A 96 8.06 5.18 -3.41
N HIS A 97 7.84 6.30 -2.72
CA HIS A 97 7.19 6.28 -1.40
C HIS A 97 5.67 6.11 -1.48
N PHE A 98 5.05 6.43 -2.63
CA PHE A 98 3.63 6.18 -2.88
C PHE A 98 3.39 4.78 -3.45
N THR A 99 4.34 4.25 -4.25
CA THR A 99 4.20 2.93 -4.88
C THR A 99 4.68 1.80 -3.98
N TYR A 100 5.65 2.04 -3.10
CA TYR A 100 6.12 1.03 -2.16
C TYR A 100 5.02 0.62 -1.19
N CYS A 101 4.71 -0.68 -1.16
CA CYS A 101 3.64 -1.26 -0.34
C CYS A 101 2.28 -0.59 -0.51
N SER A 102 2.00 0.00 -1.68
CA SER A 102 0.70 0.62 -1.97
C SER A 102 -0.46 -0.36 -1.86
N SER A 103 -0.23 -1.65 -2.14
CA SER A 103 -1.21 -2.71 -1.93
C SER A 103 -1.74 -2.75 -0.49
N LEU A 104 -0.89 -2.48 0.52
CA LEU A 104 -1.27 -2.48 1.94
C LEU A 104 -2.19 -1.33 2.34
N LEU A 105 -2.17 -0.22 1.59
CA LEU A 105 -2.90 1.00 1.94
C LEU A 105 -4.40 0.92 1.69
N ILE A 106 -4.91 -0.13 1.04
CA ILE A 106 -6.36 -0.31 0.86
C ILE A 106 -7.10 -0.67 2.16
N ALA A 107 -6.39 -1.12 3.20
CA ALA A 107 -6.95 -1.26 4.55
C ALA A 107 -7.04 0.07 5.32
N CYS A 108 -6.46 1.16 4.78
CA CYS A 108 -6.50 2.46 5.43
C CYS A 108 -7.87 3.13 5.24
N ASN A 109 -8.20 4.01 6.17
CA ASN A 109 -9.39 4.86 6.06
C ASN A 109 -9.25 5.84 4.89
N LYS A 110 -10.39 6.26 4.33
CA LYS A 110 -10.44 7.25 3.24
C LYS A 110 -9.74 8.57 3.61
N GLU A 111 -9.81 8.97 4.88
CA GLU A 111 -9.13 10.17 5.39
C GLU A 111 -7.61 10.08 5.22
N ASP A 112 -7.03 8.91 5.52
CA ASP A 112 -5.60 8.68 5.41
C ASP A 112 -5.13 8.67 3.94
N ILE A 113 -5.92 8.05 3.06
CA ILE A 113 -5.67 8.11 1.60
C ILE A 113 -5.78 9.55 1.10
N CYS A 114 -6.75 10.32 1.59
CA CYS A 114 -6.93 11.74 1.25
C CYS A 114 -5.70 12.57 1.65
N ARG A 115 -5.11 12.32 2.82
CA ARG A 115 -3.87 13.00 3.26
C ARG A 115 -2.71 12.73 2.31
N LEU A 116 -2.57 11.50 1.81
CA LEU A 116 -1.59 11.14 0.79
C LEU A 116 -1.90 11.82 -0.55
N GLN A 117 -3.17 11.88 -0.96
CA GLN A 117 -3.59 12.58 -2.17
C GLN A 117 -3.24 14.07 -2.12
N ILE A 118 -3.40 14.73 -0.96
CA ILE A 118 -3.00 16.12 -0.78
C ILE A 118 -1.50 16.32 -1.03
N LEU A 119 -0.65 15.38 -0.60
CA LEU A 119 0.80 15.44 -0.86
C LEU A 119 1.12 15.25 -2.35
N GLN A 120 0.44 14.34 -3.03
CA GLN A 120 0.56 14.17 -4.48
C GLN A 120 0.13 15.46 -5.20
N ASN A 121 -1.00 16.05 -4.80
CA ASN A 121 -1.51 17.32 -5.34
C ASN A 121 -0.51 18.45 -5.18
N LYS A 122 0.16 18.56 -4.02
CA LYS A 122 1.24 19.53 -3.81
C LYS A 122 2.37 19.32 -4.82
N CYS A 123 2.80 18.07 -5.03
CA CYS A 123 3.85 17.77 -6.02
C CYS A 123 3.44 18.18 -7.44
N MET A 124 2.21 17.86 -7.85
CA MET A 124 1.68 18.24 -9.16
C MET A 124 1.70 19.75 -9.36
N ARG A 125 1.27 20.52 -8.34
CA ARG A 125 1.30 21.99 -8.39
C ARG A 125 2.72 22.54 -8.56
N ILE A 126 3.71 21.94 -7.87
CA ILE A 126 5.12 22.35 -7.97
C ILE A 126 5.68 22.13 -9.37
N ILE A 127 5.30 21.01 -10.00
CA ILE A 127 5.75 20.63 -11.34
C ILE A 127 5.11 21.53 -12.40
N LEU A 128 3.79 21.72 -12.32
CA LEU A 128 3.00 22.48 -13.28
C LEU A 128 3.06 24.00 -13.07
N LYS A 129 3.58 24.46 -11.93
CA LYS A 129 3.55 25.88 -11.51
C LYS A 129 2.14 26.50 -11.55
N CYS A 130 1.12 25.72 -11.18
CA CYS A 130 -0.27 26.16 -11.21
C CYS A 130 -0.74 26.73 -9.86
N ASN A 131 -1.81 27.52 -9.93
CA ASN A 131 -2.53 28.13 -8.82
C ASN A 131 -3.05 27.07 -7.82
N ARG A 132 -3.18 27.43 -6.53
CA ARG A 132 -3.81 26.59 -5.49
C ARG A 132 -5.26 26.17 -5.77
N PHE A 133 -6.00 26.94 -6.57
CA PHE A 133 -7.40 26.68 -6.92
C PHE A 133 -7.55 25.85 -8.20
N THR A 134 -6.46 25.54 -8.91
CA THR A 134 -6.53 24.68 -10.10
C THR A 134 -7.07 23.30 -9.70
N HIS A 135 -8.06 22.82 -10.47
CA HIS A 135 -8.74 21.56 -10.21
C HIS A 135 -7.77 20.36 -10.29
N VAL A 136 -7.97 19.37 -9.43
CA VAL A 136 -7.08 18.20 -9.35
C VAL A 136 -7.12 17.39 -10.64
N ASP A 137 -8.30 17.16 -11.19
CA ASP A 137 -8.46 16.38 -12.44
C ASP A 137 -7.74 17.00 -13.63
N HIS A 138 -7.67 18.34 -13.68
CA HIS A 138 -6.92 19.01 -14.73
C HIS A 138 -5.43 18.67 -14.62
N MET A 139 -4.86 18.75 -13.42
CA MET A 139 -3.45 18.43 -13.18
C MET A 139 -3.14 16.96 -13.48
N LEU A 140 -4.03 16.05 -13.08
CA LEU A 140 -3.91 14.61 -13.34
C LEU A 140 -3.92 14.32 -14.84
N LYS A 141 -4.84 14.93 -15.60
CA LYS A 141 -4.92 14.78 -17.05
C LYS A 141 -3.67 15.31 -17.76
N GLU A 142 -3.18 16.48 -17.34
CA GLU A 142 -2.00 17.10 -17.95
C GLU A 142 -0.73 16.25 -17.72
N LEU A 143 -0.57 15.70 -16.52
CA LEU A 143 0.56 14.85 -16.16
C LEU A 143 0.39 13.38 -16.55
N LYS A 144 -0.84 12.98 -16.96
CA LYS A 144 -1.26 11.59 -17.16
C LYS A 144 -1.01 10.72 -15.92
N TRP A 145 -1.31 11.27 -14.75
CA TRP A 145 -1.15 10.56 -13.47
C TRP A 145 -2.48 10.01 -12.97
N LEU A 146 -2.37 8.95 -12.18
CA LEU A 146 -3.48 8.37 -11.44
C LEU A 146 -3.56 8.98 -10.04
N THR A 147 -4.75 8.97 -9.45
CA THR A 147 -4.93 9.29 -8.03
C THR A 147 -4.22 8.25 -7.16
N VAL A 148 -3.90 8.60 -5.92
CA VAL A 148 -3.32 7.65 -4.95
C VAL A 148 -4.23 6.44 -4.78
N GLU A 149 -5.54 6.66 -4.71
CA GLU A 149 -6.54 5.60 -4.63
C GLU A 149 -6.49 4.67 -5.86
N GLN A 150 -6.45 5.22 -7.07
CA GLN A 150 -6.31 4.44 -8.30
C GLN A 150 -5.00 3.66 -8.36
N CYS A 151 -3.89 4.25 -7.91
CA CYS A 151 -2.60 3.56 -7.79
C CYS A 151 -2.68 2.36 -6.83
N ILE A 152 -3.37 2.52 -5.69
CA ILE A 152 -3.60 1.43 -4.72
C ILE A 152 -4.44 0.32 -5.36
N HIS A 153 -5.53 0.66 -6.04
CA HIS A 153 -6.35 -0.32 -6.75
C HIS A 153 -5.54 -1.06 -7.82
N GLN A 154 -4.77 -0.34 -8.64
CA GLN A 154 -3.94 -0.94 -9.68
C GLN A 154 -2.90 -1.91 -9.08
N ALA A 155 -2.23 -1.51 -7.99
CA ALA A 155 -1.25 -2.38 -7.33
C ALA A 155 -1.89 -3.67 -6.79
N ASN A 156 -3.10 -3.58 -6.25
CA ASN A 156 -3.86 -4.75 -5.80
C ASN A 156 -4.30 -5.64 -6.96
N LEU A 157 -4.75 -5.08 -8.07
CA LEU A 157 -5.11 -5.86 -9.27
C LEU A 157 -3.91 -6.60 -9.84
N VAL A 158 -2.73 -5.96 -9.90
CA VAL A 158 -1.48 -6.62 -10.32
C VAL A 158 -1.10 -7.75 -9.38
N LEU A 159 -1.24 -7.54 -8.06
CA LEU A 159 -1.00 -8.57 -7.06
C LEU A 159 -1.92 -9.77 -7.26
N ILE A 160 -3.22 -9.54 -7.41
CA ILE A 160 -4.23 -10.58 -7.67
C ILE A 160 -3.93 -11.33 -8.96
N TYR A 161 -3.59 -10.61 -10.03
CA TYR A 161 -3.22 -11.22 -11.30
C TYR A 161 -2.02 -12.17 -11.16
N ASN A 162 -0.98 -11.74 -10.44
CA ASN A 162 0.20 -12.56 -10.18
C ASN A 162 -0.10 -13.79 -9.31
N ILE A 163 -1.06 -13.68 -8.39
CA ILE A 163 -1.58 -14.83 -7.64
C ILE A 163 -2.22 -15.84 -8.59
N ILE A 164 -3.15 -15.38 -9.43
CA ILE A 164 -3.90 -16.26 -10.35
C ILE A 164 -2.97 -16.93 -11.38
N LYS A 165 -1.94 -16.22 -11.82
CA LYS A 165 -0.96 -16.75 -12.80
C LYS A 165 0.14 -17.60 -12.18
N GLU A 166 0.10 -17.88 -10.87
CA GLU A 166 1.11 -18.65 -10.13
C GLU A 166 2.55 -18.14 -10.32
N THR A 167 2.73 -16.85 -10.64
CA THR A 167 4.07 -16.26 -10.80
C THR A 167 4.69 -15.88 -9.46
N LEU A 168 3.96 -16.08 -8.36
CA LEU A 168 4.43 -15.85 -7.01
C LEU A 168 5.22 -17.05 -6.47
N PRO A 169 6.21 -16.82 -5.60
CA PRO A 169 6.96 -17.89 -4.97
C PRO A 169 6.07 -18.92 -4.26
N ALA A 170 6.52 -20.18 -4.22
CA ALA A 170 5.77 -21.31 -3.69
C ALA A 170 5.24 -21.14 -2.25
N TYR A 171 5.85 -20.29 -1.42
CA TYR A 171 5.37 -20.00 -0.07
C TYR A 171 4.01 -19.28 -0.03
N PHE A 172 3.62 -18.57 -1.09
CA PHE A 172 2.27 -18.01 -1.22
C PHE A 172 1.25 -19.08 -1.63
N LYS A 173 1.66 -20.09 -2.41
CA LYS A 173 0.77 -21.15 -2.90
C LYS A 173 0.21 -22.00 -1.75
N ASN A 174 1.01 -22.24 -0.71
CA ASN A 174 0.61 -23.06 0.43
C ASN A 174 -0.43 -22.39 1.35
N ASN A 175 -0.60 -21.07 1.28
CA ASN A 175 -1.58 -20.34 2.08
C ASN A 175 -2.89 -20.05 1.31
N LEU A 176 -2.90 -20.34 0.00
CA LEU A 176 -4.02 -20.05 -0.89
C LEU A 176 -4.69 -21.35 -1.34
N THR A 177 -5.74 -21.76 -0.62
CA THR A 177 -6.56 -22.92 -1.00
C THR A 177 -7.57 -22.55 -2.09
N ARG A 178 -7.55 -23.26 -3.23
CA ARG A 178 -8.54 -23.09 -4.31
C ARG A 178 -9.90 -23.65 -3.87
N ARG A 179 -11.05 -23.09 -4.32
CA ARG A 179 -12.40 -23.67 -4.01
C ARG A 179 -12.48 -25.13 -4.41
N ALA A 180 -11.82 -25.48 -5.50
CA ALA A 180 -11.74 -26.83 -6.02
C ALA A 180 -11.21 -27.85 -5.00
N ASP A 181 -10.32 -27.43 -4.09
CA ASP A 181 -9.62 -28.35 -3.19
C ASP A 181 -10.40 -28.64 -1.89
N MET A 182 -11.51 -27.91 -1.64
CA MET A 182 -12.33 -28.05 -0.43
C MET A 182 -13.65 -28.84 -0.63
N HIS A 183 -14.10 -29.05 -1.87
CA HIS A 183 -15.39 -29.70 -2.13
C HIS A 183 -15.24 -30.88 -3.09
N SER A 184 -15.79 -32.03 -2.72
CA SER A 184 -15.78 -33.29 -3.49
C SER A 184 -16.78 -33.35 -4.65
N TYR A 185 -17.49 -32.25 -4.92
CA TYR A 185 -18.46 -32.11 -6.00
C TYR A 185 -18.23 -30.84 -6.82
N ASP A 186 -18.45 -30.93 -8.12
CA ASP A 186 -18.20 -29.84 -9.07
C ASP A 186 -19.19 -28.68 -8.90
N VAL A 187 -18.72 -27.58 -8.31
CA VAL A 187 -19.44 -26.31 -8.28
C VAL A 187 -19.10 -25.45 -9.50
N ARG A 188 -20.09 -24.72 -10.05
CA ARG A 188 -19.95 -23.77 -11.18
C ARG A 188 -18.86 -22.69 -11.01
N SER A 189 -18.30 -22.58 -9.80
CA SER A 189 -17.31 -21.62 -9.34
C SER A 189 -15.96 -22.29 -9.01
N LYS A 190 -15.68 -23.47 -9.58
CA LYS A 190 -14.49 -24.31 -9.30
C LYS A 190 -13.16 -23.58 -9.38
N GLU A 191 -13.06 -22.57 -10.26
CA GLU A 191 -11.84 -21.78 -10.43
C GLU A 191 -11.67 -20.64 -9.42
N ASN A 192 -12.70 -20.31 -8.64
CA ASN A 192 -12.62 -19.26 -7.63
C ASN A 192 -11.97 -19.81 -6.33
N TYR A 193 -11.56 -18.96 -5.39
CA TYR A 193 -10.91 -19.34 -4.11
C TYR A 193 -11.90 -19.27 -2.93
N ASN A 194 -12.04 -20.33 -2.10
CA ASN A 194 -12.99 -20.36 -0.97
C ASN A 194 -12.24 -19.95 0.28
N ILE A 195 -12.96 -19.29 1.16
CA ILE A 195 -12.46 -18.80 2.43
C ILE A 195 -13.46 -19.31 3.46
N GLU A 196 -13.03 -20.20 4.34
CA GLU A 196 -13.80 -20.55 5.54
C GLU A 196 -13.67 -19.39 6.54
N PHE A 197 -14.84 -18.98 7.07
CA PHE A 197 -15.02 -17.89 8.03
C PHE A 197 -14.40 -18.20 9.39
#